data_AF-A0A403T7K3-F1
#
_entry.id   AF-A0A403T7K3-F1
#
_cell.length_a   1.000
_cell.length_b   1.000
_cell.length_c   1.000
_cell.angle_alpha   90.00
_cell.angle_beta   90.00
_cell.angle_gamma   90.00
#
_symmetry.space_group_name_H-M   'P 1'
#
loop_
_entity.id
_entity.type
_entity.pdbx_description
1 polymer ?
#
loop_
_entity_poly.entity_id
_entity_poly.type
_entity_poly.pdbx_seq_one_letter_code
_entity_poly.pdbx_strand_id
1 'polypeptide(L)' 'MTNSPRGIRNNNPGNIRWGDDWKGLVPEGQRTDKAFCQFIKPEYGVRAMIVILRNYQRKHGLNTITGIINRWA' A
#
# COMPACT_ATOMS: atom_id res chain seq x y z
N MET A 1 -2.99 -2.72 -26.23
CA MET A 1 -3.42 -2.11 -24.96
C MET A 1 -2.23 -2.11 -24.01
N THR A 2 -1.80 -0.95 -23.53
CA THR A 2 -0.65 -0.83 -22.61
C THR A 2 -0.98 -1.53 -21.30
N ASN A 3 -0.27 -2.62 -20.99
CA ASN A 3 -0.42 -3.36 -19.74
C ASN A 3 0.18 -2.51 -18.60
N SER A 4 -0.63 -1.61 -18.02
CA SER A 4 -0.18 -0.76 -16.92
C SER A 4 0.37 -1.60 -15.76
N PRO A 5 1.47 -1.18 -15.12
CA PRO A 5 2.02 -1.91 -13.98
C PRO A 5 0.98 -2.16 -12.89
N ARG A 6 1.11 -3.27 -12.15
CA ARG A 6 0.15 -3.69 -11.11
C ARG A 6 -0.17 -2.57 -10.12
N GLY A 7 0.85 -1.83 -9.66
CA GLY A 7 0.64 -0.73 -8.70
C GLY A 7 -0.25 0.39 -9.23
N ILE A 8 -0.18 0.67 -10.54
CA ILE A 8 -1.06 1.63 -11.21
C ILE A 8 -2.47 1.04 -11.33
N ARG A 9 -2.60 -0.20 -11.82
CA ARG A 9 -3.90 -0.88 -11.97
C ARG A 9 -4.66 -1.03 -10.64
N ASN A 10 -3.94 -1.31 -9.56
CA ASN A 10 -4.52 -1.53 -8.23
C ASN A 10 -4.63 -0.25 -7.40
N ASN A 11 -4.20 0.91 -7.92
CA ASN A 11 -4.07 2.15 -7.12
C ASN A 11 -3.23 1.95 -5.85
N ASN A 12 -2.25 1.05 -5.91
CA ASN A 12 -1.45 0.55 -4.78
C ASN A 12 0.05 0.63 -5.13
N PRO A 13 0.65 1.83 -5.12
CA PRO A 13 2.07 2.01 -5.45
C PRO A 13 3.01 1.34 -4.44
N GLY A 14 2.52 1.03 -3.23
CA GLY A 14 3.31 0.41 -2.17
C GLY A 14 3.34 -1.12 -2.18
N ASN A 15 2.66 -1.79 -3.12
CA ASN A 15 2.49 -3.25 -3.09
C ASN A 15 2.00 -3.76 -1.72
N ILE A 16 1.08 -3.02 -1.09
CA ILE A 16 0.49 -3.37 0.20
C ILE A 16 -0.37 -4.62 0.02
N ARG A 17 -0.17 -5.63 0.87
CA ARG A 17 -0.93 -6.89 0.87
C ARG A 17 -2.22 -6.75 1.67
N TRP A 18 -3.19 -7.62 1.36
CA TRP A 18 -4.40 -7.77 2.15
C TRP A 18 -4.06 -8.14 3.61
N GLY A 19 -4.91 -7.71 4.56
CA GLY A 19 -4.77 -8.05 5.98
C GLY A 19 -5.36 -6.99 6.91
N ASP A 20 -5.19 -5.72 6.55
CA ASP A 20 -5.75 -4.58 7.28
C ASP A 20 -6.91 -3.93 6.51
N ASP A 21 -7.84 -3.33 7.27
CA ASP A 21 -8.95 -2.56 6.72
C ASP A 21 -8.52 -1.11 6.41
N TRP A 22 -7.95 -0.92 5.23
CA TRP A 22 -7.52 0.40 4.77
C TRP A 22 -8.70 1.24 4.26
N LYS A 23 -8.64 2.54 4.53
CA LYS A 23 -9.60 3.49 3.91
C LYS A 23 -9.48 3.44 2.39
N GLY A 24 -10.62 3.31 1.71
CA GLY A 24 -10.71 3.33 0.26
C GLY A 24 -10.36 2.01 -0.42
N LEU A 25 -10.38 0.88 0.29
CA LEU A 25 -10.30 -0.43 -0.34
C LEU A 25 -11.50 -0.67 -1.27
N VAL A 26 -11.24 -1.37 -2.37
CA VAL A 26 -12.28 -1.89 -3.26
C VAL A 26 -13.14 -2.92 -2.50
N PRO A 27 -14.49 -2.86 -2.64
CA PRO A 27 -15.39 -3.84 -2.02
C PRO A 27 -15.02 -5.27 -2.39
N GLU A 28 -15.24 -6.21 -1.46
CA GLU A 28 -14.79 -7.60 -1.61
C GLU A 28 -15.22 -8.26 -2.92
N GLY A 29 -16.49 -8.09 -3.33
CA GLY A 29 -17.02 -8.64 -4.57
C GLY A 29 -16.43 -8.05 -5.86
N GLN A 30 -15.63 -6.98 -5.76
CA GLN A 30 -14.98 -6.32 -6.91
C GLN A 30 -13.45 -6.51 -6.91
N ARG A 31 -12.89 -7.23 -5.93
CA ARG A 31 -11.45 -7.50 -5.84
C ARG A 31 -11.03 -8.50 -6.91
N THR A 32 -10.06 -8.13 -7.72
CA THR A 32 -9.49 -8.96 -8.79
C THR A 32 -8.05 -9.40 -8.50
N ASP A 33 -7.32 -8.68 -7.63
CA ASP A 33 -6.00 -9.10 -7.17
C ASP A 33 -6.10 -9.86 -5.84
N LYS A 34 -5.67 -11.12 -5.84
CA LYS A 34 -5.77 -12.01 -4.66
C LYS A 34 -4.71 -11.75 -3.59
N ALA A 35 -3.60 -11.09 -3.95
CA ALA A 35 -2.46 -10.93 -3.05
C ALA A 35 -2.31 -9.49 -2.54
N PHE A 36 -2.68 -8.51 -3.36
CA PHE A 36 -2.43 -7.09 -3.08
C PHE A 36 -3.72 -6.29 -2.98
N CYS A 37 -3.74 -5.37 -2.03
CA CYS A 37 -4.83 -4.41 -1.88
C CYS A 37 -5.10 -3.67 -3.18
N GLN A 38 -6.39 -3.47 -3.45
CA GLN A 38 -6.88 -2.60 -4.52
C GLN A 38 -7.63 -1.44 -3.89
N PHE A 39 -7.29 -0.22 -4.31
CA PHE A 39 -7.92 0.98 -3.81
C PHE A 39 -8.83 1.60 -4.89
N ILE A 40 -9.90 2.25 -4.44
CA ILE A 40 -10.86 2.91 -5.35
C ILE A 40 -10.23 4.12 -6.08
N LYS A 41 -9.16 4.69 -5.52
CA LYS A 41 -8.38 5.81 -6.09
C LYS A 41 -6.93 5.77 -5.60
N PRO A 42 -5.94 6.29 -6.36
CA PRO A 42 -4.51 6.22 -6.02
C PRO A 42 -4.14 6.93 -4.72
N GLU A 43 -4.86 7.99 -4.33
CA GLU A 43 -4.61 8.75 -3.10
C GLU A 43 -4.75 7.87 -1.84
N TYR A 44 -5.62 6.86 -1.89
CA TYR A 44 -5.79 5.93 -0.79
C TYR A 44 -4.61 4.97 -0.63
N GLY A 45 -4.01 4.52 -1.74
CA GLY A 45 -2.78 3.72 -1.71
C GLY A 45 -1.60 4.52 -1.18
N VAL A 46 -1.44 5.78 -1.62
CA VAL A 46 -0.42 6.71 -1.09
C VAL A 46 -0.65 6.98 0.39
N ARG A 47 -1.90 7.22 0.82
CA ARG A 47 -2.24 7.40 2.23
C ARG A 47 -1.84 6.18 3.06
N ALA A 48 -2.15 4.97 2.59
CA ALA A 48 -1.79 3.74 3.28
C ALA A 48 -0.26 3.62 3.46
N MET A 49 0.53 3.92 2.43
CA MET A 49 1.98 4.00 2.54
C MET A 49 2.44 4.99 3.62
N ILE A 50 1.90 6.21 3.62
CA ILE A 50 2.24 7.24 4.62
C ILE A 50 1.94 6.76 6.04
N VAL A 51 0.81 6.07 6.25
CA VAL A 51 0.46 5.52 7.57
C VAL A 51 1.48 4.45 8.01
N ILE A 52 1.88 3.56 7.12
CA ILE A 52 2.89 2.53 7.41
C ILE A 52 4.23 3.19 7.77
N LEU A 53 4.72 4.12 6.95
CA LEU A 53 5.99 4.82 7.19
C LEU A 53 5.96 5.62 8.51
N ARG A 54 4.86 6.29 8.82
CA ARG A 54 4.69 6.97 10.12
C ARG A 54 4.69 5.99 11.30
N ASN A 55 4.14 4.78 11.11
CA ASN A 55 4.20 3.74 12.13
C ASN A 55 5.62 3.21 12.31
N TYR A 56 6.40 3.06 11.24
CA TYR A 56 7.82 2.69 11.32
C TYR A 56 8.61 3.68 12.18
N GLN A 57 8.39 4.97 11.94
CA GLN A 57 8.99 6.03 12.75
C GLN A 57 8.52 5.97 14.21
N ARG A 58 7.19 5.98 14.44
CA ARG A 58 6.60 6.17 15.78
C ARG A 58 6.67 4.94 16.67
N LYS A 59 6.47 3.75 16.10
CA LYS A 59 6.39 2.49 16.86
C LYS A 59 7.71 1.73 16.89
N HIS A 60 8.59 1.95 15.92
CA HIS A 60 9.84 1.21 15.78
C HIS A 60 11.08 2.10 15.81
N GLY A 61 10.93 3.42 15.99
CA GLY A 61 12.04 4.37 16.08
C GLY A 61 12.85 4.51 14.79
N LEU A 62 12.31 4.07 13.64
CA LEU A 62 13.03 4.08 12.37
C LEU A 62 13.04 5.49 11.78
N ASN A 63 14.16 6.20 11.98
CA ASN A 63 14.35 7.60 11.59
C ASN A 63 15.41 7.80 10.48
N THR A 64 15.84 6.73 9.82
CA THR A 64 16.80 6.78 8.71
C THR A 64 16.19 6.15 7.46
N ILE A 65 16.61 6.63 6.28
CA ILE A 65 16.19 6.05 5.00
C ILE A 65 16.55 4.56 4.95
N THR A 66 17.78 4.20 5.34
CA THR A 66 18.24 2.81 5.41
C THR A 66 17.36 1.95 6.32
N GLY A 67 17.02 2.45 7.51
CA GLY A 67 16.16 1.72 8.45
C GLY A 67 14.74 1.52 7.91
N ILE A 68 14.19 2.53 7.26
CA ILE A 68 12.87 2.44 6.62
C ILE A 68 12.87 1.42 5.47
N ILE A 69 13.87 1.47 4.60
CA ILE A 69 14.01 0.54 3.46
C ILE A 69 14.15 -0.90 3.96
N ASN A 70 15.05 -1.15 4.91
CA ASN A 70 15.29 -2.50 5.47
C ASN A 70 14.07 -3.11 6.15
N ARG A 71 13.10 -2.30 6.60
CA ARG A 71 11.84 -2.80 7.15
C ARG A 71 10.77 -3.01 6.08
N TRP A 72 10.82 -2.22 5.01
CA TRP A 72 9.83 -2.27 3.95
C TRP A 72 10.05 -3.45 2.99
N ALA A 73 11.31 -3.79 2.71
CA ALA A 73 11.73 -4.80 1.75
C ALA A 73 12.23 -6.08 2.42
#